data_AF-A0A428WD52-F1
#
_entry.id   AF-A0A428WD52-F1
#
_cell.length_a   1.000
_cell.length_b   1.000
_cell.length_c   1.000
_cell.angle_alpha   90.00
_cell.angle_beta   90.00
_cell.angle_gamma   90.00
#
_symmetry.space_group_name_H-M   'P 1'
#
loop_
_entity.id
_entity.type
_entity.pdbx_description
1 polymer ?
#
loop_
_entity_poly.entity_id
_entity_poly.type
_entity_poly.pdbx_seq_one_letter_code
_entity_poly.pdbx_strand_id
1 'polypeptide(L)'
;MAGRLTMPRRSVQQRAGFRAEAFVDKAVSDAGHVWNNTLRDFGIDGHIEFVDTERQVSGFAVAAQVKGTEVGFPGDNAAGFRFVCDADRVDYWLRYGRPVVLICVD
;
A
#
# COMPACT_ATOMS: atom_id res chain seq x y z
N MET A 1 -20.10 -2.57 37.64
CA MET A 1 -18.73 -3.04 37.34
C MET A 1 -18.28 -2.38 36.05
N ALA A 2 -17.55 -1.26 36.14
CA ALA A 2 -16.99 -0.61 34.95
C ALA A 2 -15.82 -1.46 34.44
N GLY A 3 -15.97 -2.03 33.24
CA GLY A 3 -14.89 -2.78 32.60
C GLY A 3 -13.69 -1.87 32.38
N ARG A 4 -12.50 -2.29 32.83
CA ARG A 4 -11.26 -1.56 32.64
C ARG A 4 -10.98 -1.46 31.14
N LEU A 5 -11.22 -0.29 30.55
CA LEU A 5 -10.82 0.02 29.17
C LEU A 5 -9.31 -0.24 29.06
N THR A 6 -8.95 -1.32 28.39
CA THR A 6 -7.57 -1.65 28.08
C THR A 6 -7.24 -0.97 26.76
N MET A 7 -6.18 -0.16 26.74
CA MET A 7 -5.75 0.51 25.51
C MET A 7 -5.42 -0.56 24.44
N PRO A 8 -5.89 -0.38 23.19
CA PRO A 8 -5.60 -1.33 22.12
C PRO A 8 -4.09 -1.38 21.88
N ARG A 9 -3.55 -2.59 21.68
CA ARG A 9 -2.15 -2.80 21.32
C ARG A 9 -2.03 -2.87 19.81
N ARG A 10 -1.10 -2.10 19.26
CA ARG A 10 -0.76 -2.17 17.84
C ARG A 10 -0.03 -3.46 17.53
N SER A 11 -0.49 -4.20 16.52
CA SER A 11 0.17 -5.44 16.07
C SER A 11 1.43 -5.15 15.24
N VAL A 12 2.30 -6.16 15.10
CA VAL A 12 3.46 -6.14 14.20
C VAL A 12 3.02 -5.83 12.77
N GLN A 13 1.94 -6.47 12.31
CA GLN A 13 1.37 -6.29 10.98
C GLN A 13 0.89 -4.85 10.77
N GLN A 14 0.23 -4.26 11.76
CA GLN A 14 -0.17 -2.85 11.68
C GLN A 14 1.06 -1.95 11.58
N ARG A 15 2.10 -2.17 12.40
CA ARG A 15 3.34 -1.38 12.29
C ARG A 15 3.99 -1.49 10.90
N ALA A 16 4.12 -2.70 10.38
CA ALA A 16 4.71 -2.97 9.07
C ALA A 16 3.93 -2.27 7.95
N GLY A 17 2.59 -2.37 7.95
CA GLY A 17 1.73 -1.70 6.97
C GLY A 17 1.92 -0.18 6.97
N PHE A 18 1.81 0.46 8.14
CA PHE A 18 2.00 1.90 8.26
C PHE A 18 3.41 2.38 7.84
N ARG A 19 4.46 1.61 8.14
CA ARG A 19 5.82 1.97 7.67
C ARG A 19 5.96 1.82 6.16
N ALA A 20 5.36 0.78 5.59
CA ALA A 20 5.34 0.57 4.16
C ALA A 20 4.60 1.68 3.43
N GLU A 21 3.42 2.10 3.91
CA GLU A 21 2.68 3.23 3.34
C GLU A 21 3.48 4.54 3.39
N ALA A 22 4.13 4.82 4.53
CA ALA A 22 4.99 6.00 4.66
C ALA A 22 6.20 5.96 3.72
N PHE A 23 6.78 4.78 3.50
CA PHE A 23 7.85 4.59 2.53
C PHE A 23 7.36 4.82 1.10
N VAL A 24 6.19 4.29 0.74
CA VAL A 24 5.59 4.48 -0.59
C VAL A 24 5.26 5.95 -0.84
N ASP A 25 4.65 6.65 0.11
CA ASP A 25 4.39 8.08 0.02
C ASP A 25 5.67 8.87 -0.31
N LYS A 26 6.73 8.62 0.47
CA LYS A 26 8.04 9.23 0.23
C LYS A 26 8.59 8.87 -1.16
N ALA A 27 8.56 7.60 -1.55
CA ALA A 27 9.12 7.16 -2.83
C ALA A 27 8.37 7.75 -4.04
N VAL A 28 7.03 7.84 -3.95
CA VAL A 28 6.17 8.46 -4.96
C VAL A 28 6.45 9.96 -5.05
N SER A 29 6.55 10.63 -3.90
CA SER A 29 6.87 12.06 -3.82
C SER A 29 8.26 12.38 -4.36
N ASP A 30 9.27 11.57 -4.00
CA ASP A 30 10.64 11.71 -4.50
C ASP A 30 10.74 11.49 -6.02
N ALA A 31 9.87 10.66 -6.59
CA ALA A 31 9.73 10.47 -8.03
C ALA A 31 8.98 11.62 -8.73
N GLY A 32 8.49 12.61 -7.98
CA GLY A 32 7.76 13.77 -8.50
C GLY A 32 6.28 13.53 -8.77
N HIS A 33 5.71 12.45 -8.24
CA HIS A 33 4.30 12.11 -8.38
C HIS A 33 3.53 12.39 -7.08
N VAL A 34 2.20 12.34 -7.14
CA VAL A 34 1.34 12.64 -5.98
C VAL A 34 0.82 11.34 -5.37
N TRP A 35 1.08 11.16 -4.08
CA TRP A 35 0.44 10.13 -3.27
C TRP A 35 -0.81 10.68 -2.59
N ASN A 36 -1.96 10.06 -2.85
CA ASN A 36 -3.23 10.38 -2.22
C ASN A 36 -3.64 9.20 -1.33
N ASN A 37 -3.48 9.34 -0.01
CA ASN A 37 -3.85 8.25 0.91
C ASN A 37 -5.37 8.01 0.94
N THR A 38 -5.77 6.78 1.24
CA THR A 38 -7.19 6.47 1.45
C THR A 38 -7.40 6.10 2.91
N LEU A 39 -8.04 6.99 3.67
CA LEU A 39 -8.21 6.82 5.11
C LEU A 39 -9.14 5.65 5.49
N ARG A 40 -9.97 5.17 4.56
CA ARG A 40 -10.92 4.06 4.75
C ARG A 40 -11.23 3.39 3.41
N ASP A 41 -10.49 2.35 3.06
CA ASP A 41 -10.91 1.46 1.97
C ASP A 41 -10.61 -0.01 2.31
N PHE A 42 -11.38 -0.91 1.72
CA PHE A 42 -11.40 -2.33 2.01
C PHE A 42 -10.26 -3.09 1.33
N GLY A 43 -9.45 -2.46 0.48
CA GLY A 43 -8.36 -3.14 -0.23
C GLY A 43 -7.49 -2.24 -1.11
N ILE A 44 -7.52 -0.92 -0.87
CA ILE A 44 -6.70 0.10 -1.52
C ILE A 44 -6.18 1.03 -0.41
N ASP A 45 -4.87 1.25 -0.36
CA ASP A 45 -4.27 2.09 0.67
C ASP A 45 -4.04 3.52 0.17
N GLY A 46 -4.00 3.71 -1.15
CA GLY A 46 -3.92 5.04 -1.75
C GLY A 46 -3.99 5.03 -3.28
N HIS A 47 -3.81 6.21 -3.84
CA HIS A 47 -3.70 6.42 -5.28
C HIS A 47 -2.41 7.16 -5.62
N ILE A 48 -1.80 6.78 -6.74
CA ILE A 48 -0.63 7.46 -7.31
C ILE A 48 -1.09 8.23 -8.52
N GLU A 49 -1.07 9.55 -8.45
CA GLU A 49 -1.38 10.43 -9.57
C GLU A 49 -0.10 10.87 -10.26
N PHE A 50 -0.07 10.66 -11.57
CA PHE A 50 1.12 10.90 -12.37
C PHE A 50 1.21 12.36 -12.74
N VAL A 51 2.45 12.85 -12.68
CA VAL A 51 2.84 14.20 -13.04
C VAL A 51 3.78 14.07 -14.23
N ASP A 52 3.53 14.87 -15.27
CA ASP A 52 4.33 14.83 -16.49
C ASP A 52 5.67 15.57 -16.34
N THR A 53 6.46 15.59 -17.42
CA THR A 53 7.79 16.23 -17.44
C THR A 53 7.73 17.75 -17.30
N GLU A 54 6.57 18.38 -17.52
CA GLU A 54 6.33 19.80 -17.35
C GLU A 54 5.79 20.14 -15.95
N ARG A 55 5.71 19.15 -15.05
CA ARG A 55 5.14 19.24 -13.71
C ARG A 55 3.63 19.48 -13.69
N GLN A 56 2.93 19.15 -14.77
CA GLN A 56 1.48 19.18 -14.81
C GLN A 56 0.92 17.85 -14.32
N VAL A 57 -0.11 17.93 -13.49
CA VAL A 57 -0.85 16.76 -13.04
C VAL A 57 -1.62 16.19 -14.23
N SER A 58 -1.33 14.95 -14.60
CA SER A 58 -1.85 14.34 -15.85
C SER A 58 -3.34 13.99 -15.81
N GLY A 59 -3.95 13.98 -14.62
CA GLY A 59 -5.29 13.43 -14.39
C GLY A 59 -5.37 11.90 -14.49
N PHE A 60 -4.26 11.23 -14.83
CA PHE A 60 -4.14 9.78 -14.78
C PHE A 60 -3.57 9.35 -13.42
N ALA A 61 -4.20 8.34 -12.82
CA ALA A 61 -3.73 7.76 -11.56
C ALA A 61 -4.04 6.26 -11.53
N VAL A 62 -3.23 5.54 -10.75
CA VAL A 62 -3.47 4.13 -10.40
C VAL A 62 -3.89 4.03 -8.95
N ALA A 63 -4.64 2.98 -8.62
CA ALA A 63 -4.89 2.61 -7.24
C ALA A 63 -3.74 1.74 -6.74
N ALA A 64 -3.41 1.82 -5.46
CA ALA A 64 -2.29 1.13 -4.86
C ALA A 64 -2.73 0.36 -3.63
N GLN A 65 -2.38 -0.92 -3.58
CA GLN A 65 -2.38 -1.70 -2.35
C GLN A 65 -0.93 -1.89 -1.93
N VAL A 66 -0.62 -1.53 -0.69
CA VAL A 66 0.68 -1.65 -0.05
C VAL A 66 0.68 -2.84 0.91
N LYS A 67 1.77 -3.61 0.89
CA LYS A 67 2.02 -4.73 1.80
C LYS A 67 3.40 -4.56 2.40
N GLY A 68 3.44 -4.39 3.73
CA GLY A 68 4.66 -4.28 4.50
C GLY A 68 4.95 -5.54 5.29
N THR A 69 6.23 -5.89 5.42
CA THR A 69 6.73 -6.91 6.35
C THR A 69 7.78 -6.31 7.30
N GLU A 70 8.09 -6.99 8.41
CA GLU A 70 9.28 -6.65 9.25
C GLU A 70 10.34 -7.77 9.21
N VAL A 71 10.07 -8.86 8.48
CA VAL A 71 10.80 -10.13 8.59
C VAL A 71 11.16 -10.73 7.22
N GLY A 72 11.02 -9.98 6.13
CA GLY A 72 11.15 -10.54 4.79
C GLY A 72 9.86 -11.07 4.20
N PHE A 73 9.79 -11.09 2.88
CA PHE A 73 8.82 -11.90 2.14
C PHE A 73 9.35 -13.32 1.95
N PRO A 74 8.47 -14.35 1.91
CA PRO A 74 8.90 -15.71 1.67
C PRO A 74 9.73 -15.86 0.40
N GLY A 75 10.90 -16.49 0.55
CA GLY A 75 11.80 -16.75 -0.56
C GLY A 75 12.52 -15.51 -1.09
N ASP A 76 12.55 -14.40 -0.35
CA ASP A 76 13.31 -13.22 -0.74
C ASP A 76 14.82 -13.52 -0.90
N ASN A 77 15.33 -13.30 -2.10
CA ASN A 77 16.72 -13.46 -2.49
C ASN A 77 16.99 -12.67 -3.78
N ALA A 78 18.21 -12.77 -4.33
CA ALA A 78 18.60 -12.04 -5.55
C ALA A 78 17.72 -12.33 -6.79
N ALA A 79 17.00 -13.46 -6.83
CA ALA A 79 16.06 -13.82 -7.89
C ALA A 79 14.64 -13.28 -7.68
N GLY A 80 14.32 -12.73 -6.50
CA GLY A 80 13.03 -12.15 -6.16
C GLY A 80 12.42 -12.75 -4.89
N PHE A 81 11.12 -12.51 -4.68
CA PHE A 81 10.36 -12.92 -3.51
C PHE A 81 8.99 -13.50 -3.92
N ARG A 82 8.28 -14.10 -2.96
CA ARG A 82 6.91 -14.57 -3.13
C ARG A 82 5.94 -13.77 -2.26
N PHE A 83 4.84 -13.34 -2.88
CA PHE A 83 3.66 -12.85 -2.18
C PHE A 83 2.44 -13.62 -2.69
N VAL A 84 1.72 -14.28 -1.78
CA VAL A 84 0.51 -15.04 -2.11
C VAL A 84 -0.70 -14.15 -1.84
N CYS A 85 -1.47 -13.86 -2.87
CA CYS A 85 -2.70 -13.09 -2.77
C CYS A 85 -3.89 -14.01 -2.52
N ASP A 86 -4.82 -13.59 -1.67
CA ASP A 86 -6.13 -14.22 -1.57
C ASP A 86 -6.93 -13.97 -2.85
N ALA A 87 -7.66 -14.99 -3.33
CA ALA A 87 -8.36 -14.91 -4.61
C ALA A 87 -9.43 -13.81 -4.64
N ASP A 88 -10.13 -13.58 -3.53
CA ASP A 88 -11.14 -12.54 -3.40
C ASP A 88 -10.55 -11.12 -3.50
N ARG A 89 -9.33 -10.91 -2.99
CA ARG A 89 -8.56 -9.67 -3.11
C ARG A 89 -8.16 -9.42 -4.56
N VAL A 90 -7.65 -10.46 -5.24
CA VAL A 90 -7.31 -10.37 -6.66
C VAL A 90 -8.55 -10.04 -7.49
N ASP A 91 -9.65 -10.75 -7.26
CA ASP A 91 -10.92 -10.49 -7.95
C ASP A 91 -11.43 -9.07 -7.69
N TYR A 92 -11.27 -8.55 -6.47
CA TYR A 92 -11.60 -7.16 -6.15
C TYR A 92 -10.74 -6.18 -6.94
N TRP A 93 -9.41 -6.38 -6.97
CA TRP A 93 -8.50 -5.51 -7.72
C TRP A 93 -8.74 -5.55 -9.23
N LEU A 94 -9.02 -6.73 -9.79
CA LEU A 94 -9.31 -6.89 -11.22
C LEU A 94 -10.62 -6.22 -11.65
N ARG A 95 -11.58 -6.08 -10.73
CA ARG A 95 -12.86 -5.37 -10.97
C ARG A 95 -12.79 -3.89 -10.59
N TYR A 96 -11.70 -3.43 -10.00
CA TYR A 96 -11.55 -2.04 -9.60
C TYR A 96 -11.61 -1.14 -10.84
N GLY A 97 -12.25 0.02 -10.73
CA GLY A 97 -12.51 0.92 -11.88
C GLY A 97 -11.26 1.55 -12.50
N ARG A 98 -10.07 1.20 -12.01
CA ARG A 98 -8.75 1.72 -12.40
C ARG A 98 -7.71 0.62 -12.19
N PRO A 99 -6.56 0.65 -12.90
CA PRO A 99 -5.49 -0.30 -12.64
C PRO A 99 -5.03 -0.24 -11.18
N VAL A 100 -4.82 -1.41 -10.58
CA VAL A 100 -4.31 -1.56 -9.22
C VAL A 100 -2.86 -2.03 -9.29
N VAL A 101 -1.97 -1.32 -8.61
CA VAL A 101 -0.59 -1.74 -8.38
C VAL A 101 -0.46 -2.33 -6.97
N LEU A 102 0.14 -3.51 -6.88
CA LEU A 102 0.52 -4.12 -5.61
C LEU A 102 1.97 -3.75 -5.31
N ILE A 103 2.19 -3.07 -4.19
CA ILE A 103 3.51 -2.60 -3.77
C ILE A 103 3.93 -3.35 -2.51
N CYS A 104 4.99 -4.14 -2.61
CA CYS A 104 5.56 -4.89 -1.51
C CYS A 104 6.78 -4.14 -0.96
N VAL A 105 6.80 -3.90 0.35
CA VAL A 105 7.89 -3.23 1.06
C VAL A 105 8.39 -4.15 2.17
N ASP A 106 9.70 -4.40 2.17
CA ASP A 106 10.44 -5.14 3.21
C ASP A 106 11.41 -4.20 3.92
#